data_AF-A0A1M6Z8D8-F1
#
_entry.id   AF-A0A1M6Z8D8-F1
#
_cell.length_a   1.000
_cell.length_b   1.000
_cell.length_c   1.000
_cell.angle_alpha   90.00
_cell.angle_beta   90.00
_cell.angle_gamma   90.00
#
_symmetry.space_group_name_H-M   'P 1'
#
loop_
_entity.id
_entity.type
_entity.pdbx_description
1 polymer ?
#
loop_
_entity_poly.entity_id
_entity_poly.type
_entity_poly.pdbx_seq_one_letter_code
_entity_poly.pdbx_strand_id
1 'polypeptide(L)'
;MKRSIIFALFFAVAFGFSQETLSVYKKVGGTVDESTPAATLQLNDWIKELPIPQDSVKKTKIVKEKVEVKDKKGNVKKDKKGRPKMKTVKKKVVYYEKVTPSEPPRFVPIDCKYGALWVKRADLARFQQAAQDLSGEYASATGRVVLKKSPTNPRQFTFIIQNGPESGRAELEASNVEMREAGGQGRMTYSEEGCTVDLAIANRRVKVAQRGCSEYNVGNYTLEGEYNDFRGIRRVVETFNMPEQAFTYKYFKWCDSGFDSCKEEKDENGKVTITWSKGGNGFIERKAGEEVHTYRPFEHVIPHKRDYFKGEKPVAIKTKRTDISGEWWIWYFYPKAERFRMVRAGMREDIAQMEIYE
;
A
#
# COMPACT_ATOMS: atom_id res chain seq x y z
N MET A 1 1.41 8.90 -41.91
CA MET A 1 2.10 9.19 -40.63
C MET A 1 1.17 9.59 -39.48
N LYS A 2 0.19 10.50 -39.65
CA LYS A 2 -0.70 10.94 -38.55
C LYS A 2 -1.56 9.82 -37.89
N ARG A 3 -1.97 8.77 -38.63
CA ARG A 3 -2.75 7.64 -38.09
C ARG A 3 -1.91 6.64 -37.29
N SER A 4 -0.64 6.44 -37.65
CA SER A 4 0.27 5.51 -36.98
C SER A 4 0.71 6.01 -35.61
N ILE A 5 0.81 7.33 -35.44
CA ILE A 5 1.15 7.97 -34.16
C ILE A 5 -0.02 7.84 -33.16
N ILE A 6 -1.27 7.91 -33.63
CA ILE A 6 -2.46 7.73 -32.79
C ILE A 6 -2.56 6.29 -32.26
N PHE A 7 -2.23 5.29 -33.10
CA PHE A 7 -2.19 3.88 -32.67
C PHE A 7 -1.06 3.59 -31.68
N ALA A 8 0.12 4.21 -31.84
CA ALA A 8 1.21 4.11 -30.89
C ALA A 8 0.88 4.79 -29.54
N LEU A 9 0.20 5.94 -29.58
CA LEU A 9 -0.31 6.60 -28.37
C LEU A 9 -1.35 5.72 -27.65
N PHE A 10 -2.24 5.06 -28.39
CA PHE A 10 -3.27 4.18 -27.80
C PHE A 10 -2.67 2.93 -27.15
N PHE A 11 -1.62 2.34 -27.75
CA PHE A 11 -0.89 1.22 -27.17
C PHE A 11 -0.08 1.62 -25.92
N ALA A 12 0.53 2.81 -25.91
CA ALA A 12 1.30 3.29 -24.76
C ALA A 12 0.41 3.58 -23.53
N VAL A 13 -0.84 4.01 -23.73
CA VAL A 13 -1.78 4.28 -22.62
C VAL A 13 -2.36 2.98 -22.02
N ALA A 14 -2.44 1.89 -22.80
CA ALA A 14 -2.92 0.59 -22.31
C ALA A 14 -1.93 -0.10 -21.35
N PHE A 15 -0.63 0.15 -21.48
CA PHE A 15 0.40 -0.41 -20.59
C PHE A 15 0.58 0.39 -19.27
N GLY A 16 -0.17 1.47 -19.07
CA GLY A 16 -0.13 2.29 -17.85
C GLY A 16 -0.93 1.74 -16.66
N PHE A 17 -1.67 0.64 -16.86
CA PHE A 17 -2.53 0.07 -15.82
C PHE A 17 -1.97 -1.27 -15.34
N SER A 18 -1.06 -1.20 -14.38
CA SER A 18 -0.79 -2.30 -13.45
C SER A 18 -2.02 -2.49 -12.54
N GLN A 19 -3.16 -2.89 -13.11
CA GLN A 19 -4.27 -3.44 -12.34
C GLN A 19 -3.95 -4.93 -12.17
N GLU A 20 -3.82 -5.40 -10.93
CA GLU A 20 -3.69 -6.84 -10.69
C GLU A 20 -4.94 -7.54 -11.22
N THR A 21 -4.76 -8.39 -12.22
CA THR A 21 -5.84 -9.14 -12.85
C THR A 21 -5.81 -10.60 -12.42
N LEU A 22 -6.98 -11.22 -12.22
CA LEU A 22 -7.11 -12.63 -11.87
C LEU A 22 -7.56 -13.46 -13.06
N SER A 23 -6.71 -14.36 -13.54
CA SER A 23 -7.04 -15.30 -14.60
C SER A 23 -7.94 -16.43 -14.08
N VAL A 24 -9.02 -16.70 -14.80
CA VAL A 24 -9.98 -17.77 -14.47
C VAL A 24 -10.05 -18.80 -15.59
N TYR A 25 -10.29 -20.06 -15.22
CA TYR A 25 -10.14 -21.23 -16.09
C TYR A 25 -11.41 -22.07 -16.14
N LYS A 26 -11.59 -22.81 -17.23
CA LYS A 26 -12.66 -23.80 -17.38
C LYS A 26 -12.14 -25.20 -17.07
N LYS A 27 -13.05 -26.09 -16.67
CA LYS A 27 -12.79 -27.53 -16.64
C LYS A 27 -13.12 -28.15 -17.99
N VAL A 28 -12.20 -28.94 -18.54
CA VAL A 28 -12.38 -29.74 -19.74
C VAL A 28 -12.03 -31.18 -19.39
N GLY A 29 -12.94 -32.13 -19.60
CA GLY A 29 -12.68 -33.55 -19.27
C GLY A 29 -12.42 -33.85 -17.79
N GLY A 30 -12.90 -33.00 -16.86
CA GLY A 30 -12.72 -33.17 -15.41
C GLY A 30 -11.47 -32.52 -14.83
N THR A 31 -10.52 -32.08 -15.67
CA THR A 31 -9.32 -31.34 -15.28
C THR A 31 -9.45 -29.85 -15.64
N VAL A 32 -8.78 -28.98 -14.88
CA VAL A 32 -8.72 -27.55 -15.19
C VAL A 32 -7.72 -27.34 -16.31
N ASP A 33 -8.14 -26.69 -17.40
CA ASP A 33 -7.24 -26.35 -18.51
C ASP A 33 -6.46 -25.08 -18.19
N GLU A 34 -5.14 -25.23 -17.95
CA GLU A 34 -4.24 -24.11 -17.65
C GLU A 34 -3.67 -23.44 -18.90
N SER A 35 -3.81 -24.05 -20.07
CA SER A 35 -3.14 -23.60 -21.31
C SER A 35 -3.66 -22.23 -21.77
N THR A 36 -4.94 -21.97 -21.56
CA THR A 36 -5.60 -20.74 -21.98
C THR A 36 -6.59 -20.27 -20.91
N PRO A 37 -6.45 -19.05 -20.34
CA PRO A 37 -7.45 -18.47 -19.46
C PRO A 37 -8.80 -18.35 -20.17
N ALA A 38 -9.88 -18.74 -19.51
CA ALA A 38 -11.22 -18.59 -20.03
C ALA A 38 -11.69 -17.13 -20.00
N ALA A 39 -11.25 -16.37 -18.99
CA ALA A 39 -11.48 -14.93 -18.85
C ALA A 39 -10.49 -14.34 -17.84
N THR A 40 -10.58 -13.02 -17.65
CA THR A 40 -9.79 -12.26 -16.69
C THR A 40 -10.71 -11.36 -15.86
N LEU A 41 -10.55 -11.40 -14.53
CA LEU A 41 -11.25 -10.55 -13.58
C LEU A 41 -10.37 -9.38 -13.14
N GLN A 42 -11.01 -8.23 -12.96
CA GLN A 42 -10.40 -7.00 -12.44
C GLN A 42 -10.66 -6.88 -10.94
N LEU A 43 -9.78 -6.20 -10.19
CA LEU A 43 -9.85 -6.04 -8.72
C LEU A 43 -11.24 -5.67 -8.14
N ASN A 44 -12.07 -4.96 -8.91
CA ASN A 44 -13.41 -4.54 -8.48
C ASN A 44 -14.53 -5.50 -8.89
N ASP A 45 -14.22 -6.59 -9.60
CA ASP A 45 -15.20 -7.59 -10.01
C ASP A 45 -15.66 -8.43 -8.81
N TRP A 46 -16.95 -8.74 -8.78
CA TRP A 46 -17.54 -9.60 -7.75
C TRP A 46 -17.06 -11.05 -7.90
N ILE A 47 -16.60 -11.64 -6.79
CA ILE A 47 -16.14 -13.03 -6.70
C ILE A 47 -16.67 -13.66 -5.43
N LYS A 48 -17.21 -14.87 -5.55
CA LYS A 48 -17.60 -15.72 -4.42
C LYS A 48 -16.94 -17.08 -4.54
N GLU A 49 -16.17 -17.49 -3.53
CA GLU A 49 -15.63 -18.85 -3.49
C GLU A 49 -16.78 -19.86 -3.30
N LEU A 50 -16.82 -20.87 -4.16
CA LEU A 50 -17.78 -21.96 -4.09
C LEU A 50 -17.21 -23.12 -3.26
N PRO A 51 -18.07 -23.96 -2.67
CA PRO A 51 -17.62 -25.13 -1.93
C PRO A 51 -16.67 -26.01 -2.75
N ILE A 52 -15.57 -26.42 -2.14
CA ILE A 52 -14.61 -27.35 -2.75
C ILE A 52 -15.32 -28.69 -2.99
N PRO A 53 -15.26 -29.27 -4.20
CA PRO A 53 -15.86 -30.59 -4.44
C PRO A 53 -15.19 -31.66 -3.57
N GLN A 54 -15.98 -32.59 -3.08
CA GLN A 54 -15.49 -33.72 -2.30
C GLN A 54 -14.78 -34.75 -3.18
N ASP A 55 -13.68 -35.32 -2.68
CA ASP A 55 -12.97 -36.41 -3.34
C ASP A 55 -13.70 -37.74 -3.10
N SER A 56 -13.64 -38.65 -4.06
CA SER A 56 -14.20 -40.01 -3.90
C SER A 56 -13.09 -40.99 -3.55
N VAL A 57 -13.03 -41.41 -2.29
CA VAL A 57 -12.00 -42.35 -1.80
C VAL A 57 -12.53 -43.78 -1.86
N LYS A 58 -11.77 -44.67 -2.50
CA LYS A 58 -12.08 -46.09 -2.60
C LYS A 58 -11.87 -46.76 -1.24
N LYS A 59 -12.95 -47.09 -0.54
CA LYS A 59 -12.91 -47.89 0.69
C LYS A 59 -13.33 -49.32 0.42
N THR A 60 -12.81 -50.22 1.25
CA THR A 60 -13.14 -51.63 1.19
C THR A 60 -13.81 -52.06 2.49
N LYS A 61 -15.01 -52.62 2.41
CA LYS A 61 -15.69 -53.26 3.54
C LYS A 61 -15.74 -54.77 3.32
N ILE A 62 -15.44 -55.54 4.35
CA ILE A 62 -15.62 -56.99 4.32
C ILE A 62 -17.05 -57.28 4.80
N VAL A 63 -17.91 -57.71 3.88
CA VAL A 63 -19.28 -58.10 4.20
C VAL A 63 -19.29 -59.62 4.45
N LYS A 64 -19.94 -60.04 5.54
CA LYS A 64 -20.14 -61.45 5.85
C LYS A 64 -21.45 -61.90 5.21
N GLU A 65 -21.38 -62.77 4.22
CA GLU A 65 -22.55 -63.34 3.54
C GLU A 65 -22.69 -64.81 3.94
N LYS A 66 -23.91 -65.27 4.22
CA LYS A 66 -24.17 -66.69 4.51
C LYS A 66 -24.47 -67.40 3.20
N VAL A 67 -23.62 -68.34 2.82
CA VAL A 67 -23.72 -69.09 1.56
C VAL A 67 -23.99 -70.57 1.88
N GLU A 68 -24.86 -71.21 1.10
CA GLU A 68 -25.16 -72.63 1.26
C GLU A 68 -23.93 -73.51 0.95
N VAL A 69 -23.65 -74.47 1.83
CA VAL A 69 -22.53 -75.40 1.65
C VAL A 69 -22.96 -76.51 0.70
N LYS A 70 -22.33 -76.58 -0.48
CA LYS A 70 -22.55 -77.66 -1.45
C LYS A 70 -21.56 -78.81 -1.27
N ASP A 71 -21.96 -80.03 -1.64
CA ASP A 71 -21.08 -81.20 -1.70
C ASP A 71 -20.26 -81.25 -3.01
N LYS A 72 -19.38 -82.26 -3.15
CA LYS A 72 -18.51 -82.41 -4.34
C LYS A 72 -19.29 -82.64 -5.65
N LYS A 73 -20.60 -82.90 -5.57
CA LYS A 73 -21.50 -83.12 -6.71
C LYS A 73 -22.46 -81.95 -6.93
N GLY A 74 -22.31 -80.85 -6.18
CA GLY A 74 -23.10 -79.63 -6.33
C GLY A 74 -24.41 -79.57 -5.52
N ASN A 75 -24.74 -80.57 -4.71
CA ASN A 75 -25.97 -80.62 -3.92
C ASN A 75 -25.80 -79.89 -2.57
N VAL A 76 -26.86 -79.22 -2.11
CA VAL A 76 -26.86 -78.49 -0.84
C VAL A 76 -26.75 -79.47 0.34
N LYS A 77 -25.66 -79.38 1.11
CA LYS A 77 -25.49 -80.17 2.34
C LYS A 77 -26.52 -79.73 3.37
N LYS A 78 -27.29 -80.68 3.88
CA LYS A 78 -28.24 -80.46 4.96
C LYS A 78 -27.59 -80.74 6.33
N ASP A 79 -28.05 -80.05 7.36
CA ASP A 79 -27.66 -80.28 8.75
C ASP A 79 -28.38 -81.52 9.32
N LYS A 80 -28.08 -81.88 10.58
CA LYS A 80 -28.69 -83.05 11.25
C LYS A 80 -30.22 -82.93 11.45
N LYS A 81 -30.81 -81.76 11.15
CA LYS A 81 -32.25 -81.47 11.23
C LYS A 81 -32.88 -81.27 9.83
N GLY A 82 -32.16 -81.60 8.76
CA GLY A 82 -32.64 -81.54 7.37
C GLY A 82 -32.63 -80.14 6.73
N ARG A 83 -32.07 -79.12 7.39
CA ARG A 83 -32.03 -77.74 6.87
C ARG A 83 -30.72 -77.44 6.12
N PRO A 84 -30.71 -76.54 5.13
CA PRO A 84 -29.49 -76.15 4.40
C PRO A 84 -28.37 -75.69 5.35
N LYS A 85 -27.20 -76.31 5.24
CA LYS A 85 -26.02 -75.94 6.02
C LYS A 85 -25.44 -74.65 5.45
N MET A 86 -25.52 -73.56 6.19
CA MET A 86 -24.97 -72.26 5.80
C MET A 86 -23.52 -72.11 6.30
N LYS A 87 -22.63 -71.57 5.46
CA LYS A 87 -21.29 -71.12 5.84
C LYS A 87 -21.18 -69.63 5.61
N THR A 88 -20.67 -68.91 6.61
CA THR A 88 -20.37 -67.49 6.47
C THR A 88 -19.10 -67.32 5.65
N VAL A 89 -19.22 -66.69 4.48
CA VAL A 89 -18.10 -66.32 3.61
C VAL A 89 -17.89 -64.82 3.72
N LYS A 90 -16.64 -64.40 3.90
CA LYS A 90 -16.24 -62.99 3.90
C LYS A 90 -16.04 -62.56 2.44
N LYS A 91 -16.88 -61.65 1.94
CA LYS A 91 -16.74 -61.05 0.61
C LYS A 91 -16.21 -59.63 0.75
N LYS A 92 -15.14 -59.33 0.01
CA LYS A 92 -14.54 -58.00 -0.05
C LYS A 92 -15.38 -57.14 -1.01
N VAL A 93 -16.06 -56.12 -0.49
CA VAL A 93 -16.87 -55.19 -1.28
C VAL A 93 -16.18 -53.83 -1.30
N VAL A 94 -16.00 -53.27 -2.51
CA VAL A 94 -15.43 -51.95 -2.72
C VAL A 94 -16.57 -50.94 -2.84
N TYR A 95 -16.48 -49.82 -2.13
CA TYR A 95 -17.39 -48.69 -2.26
C TYR A 95 -16.60 -47.38 -2.27
N TYR A 96 -17.16 -46.34 -2.87
CA TYR A 96 -16.55 -45.02 -2.91
C TYR A 96 -17.25 -44.12 -1.89
N GLU A 97 -16.48 -43.55 -0.98
CA GLU A 97 -16.98 -42.59 0.00
C GLU A 97 -16.54 -41.19 -0.41
N LYS A 98 -17.45 -40.21 -0.34
CA LYS A 98 -17.10 -38.80 -0.56
C LYS A 98 -16.45 -38.26 0.71
N VAL A 99 -15.20 -37.81 0.60
CA VAL A 99 -14.41 -37.30 1.71
C VAL A 99 -13.92 -35.90 1.35
N THR A 100 -13.85 -35.01 2.35
CA THR A 100 -13.22 -33.70 2.18
C THR A 100 -11.73 -33.90 1.86
N PRO A 101 -11.17 -33.22 0.83
CA PRO A 101 -9.76 -33.35 0.48
C PRO A 101 -8.85 -33.06 1.68
N SER A 102 -7.79 -33.85 1.87
CA SER A 102 -6.85 -33.66 2.98
C SER A 102 -5.89 -32.49 2.75
N GLU A 103 -5.63 -32.16 1.48
CA GLU A 103 -4.79 -31.04 1.08
C GLU A 103 -5.65 -29.92 0.46
N PRO A 104 -5.32 -28.64 0.72
CA PRO A 104 -6.02 -27.53 0.10
C PRO A 104 -5.86 -27.63 -1.42
N PRO A 105 -6.96 -27.60 -2.20
CA PRO A 105 -6.89 -27.82 -3.63
C PRO A 105 -6.15 -26.69 -4.33
N ARG A 106 -5.32 -27.04 -5.32
CA ARG A 106 -4.60 -26.05 -6.16
C ARG A 106 -5.56 -25.10 -6.87
N PHE A 107 -6.71 -25.61 -7.30
CA PHE A 107 -7.78 -24.83 -7.92
C PHE A 107 -9.05 -24.87 -7.08
N VAL A 108 -9.66 -23.72 -6.89
CA VAL A 108 -10.95 -23.57 -6.22
C VAL A 108 -12.01 -23.12 -7.22
N PRO A 109 -13.24 -23.63 -7.12
CA PRO A 109 -14.35 -23.11 -7.90
C PRO A 109 -14.75 -21.74 -7.35
N ILE A 110 -15.04 -20.80 -8.23
CA ILE A 110 -15.55 -19.48 -7.90
C ILE A 110 -16.78 -19.18 -8.75
N ASP A 111 -17.68 -18.38 -8.20
CA ASP A 111 -18.75 -17.73 -8.92
C ASP A 111 -18.35 -16.27 -9.17
N CYS A 112 -18.50 -15.82 -10.42
CA CYS A 112 -18.10 -14.49 -10.87
C CYS A 112 -19.02 -14.02 -11.99
N LYS A 113 -18.81 -12.80 -12.51
CA LYS A 113 -19.64 -12.24 -13.60
C LYS A 113 -19.67 -13.07 -14.90
N TYR A 114 -18.71 -14.00 -15.08
CA TYR A 114 -18.65 -14.93 -16.22
C TYR A 114 -19.23 -16.32 -15.88
N GLY A 115 -19.85 -16.48 -14.72
CA GLY A 115 -20.40 -17.73 -14.20
C GLY A 115 -19.40 -18.52 -13.36
N ALA A 116 -19.70 -19.81 -13.15
CA ALA A 116 -18.90 -20.72 -12.34
C ALA A 116 -17.62 -21.14 -13.08
N LEU A 117 -16.47 -20.68 -12.59
CA LEU A 117 -15.15 -20.94 -13.16
C LEU A 117 -14.17 -21.41 -12.07
N TRP A 118 -12.95 -21.74 -12.47
CA TRP A 118 -11.90 -22.25 -11.59
C TRP A 118 -10.74 -21.29 -11.52
N VAL A 119 -10.15 -21.11 -10.35
CA VAL A 119 -9.01 -20.22 -10.16
C VAL A 119 -7.96 -20.87 -9.29
N LYS A 120 -6.68 -20.54 -9.52
CA LYS A 120 -5.59 -20.99 -8.65
C LYS A 120 -5.79 -20.38 -7.27
N ARG A 121 -5.77 -21.23 -6.23
CA ARG A 121 -6.01 -20.80 -4.84
C ARG A 121 -5.04 -19.71 -4.39
N ALA A 122 -3.76 -19.83 -4.77
CA ALA A 122 -2.73 -18.85 -4.44
C ALA A 122 -2.96 -17.49 -5.13
N ASP A 123 -3.50 -17.50 -6.35
CA ASP A 123 -3.79 -16.27 -7.11
C ASP A 123 -5.05 -15.60 -6.59
N LEU A 124 -6.08 -16.39 -6.25
CA LEU A 124 -7.28 -15.88 -5.58
C LEU A 124 -6.94 -15.24 -4.24
N ALA A 125 -6.09 -15.87 -3.42
CA ALA A 125 -5.67 -15.33 -2.13
C ALA A 125 -4.92 -14.00 -2.29
N ARG A 126 -3.97 -13.92 -3.25
CA ARG A 126 -3.25 -12.68 -3.58
C ARG A 126 -4.21 -11.60 -4.08
N PHE A 127 -5.11 -11.95 -4.99
CA PHE A 127 -6.08 -11.02 -5.54
C PHE A 127 -7.07 -10.50 -4.50
N GLN A 128 -7.54 -11.36 -3.58
CA GLN A 128 -8.38 -10.94 -2.45
C GLN A 128 -7.61 -10.05 -1.48
N GLN A 129 -6.35 -10.38 -1.18
CA GLN A 129 -5.48 -9.57 -0.34
C GLN A 129 -5.22 -8.18 -0.95
N ALA A 130 -4.96 -8.11 -2.26
CA ALA A 130 -4.79 -6.86 -2.99
C ALA A 130 -6.11 -6.10 -3.17
N ALA A 131 -7.24 -6.80 -3.30
CA ALA A 131 -8.57 -6.18 -3.31
C ALA A 131 -8.86 -5.45 -1.98
N GLN A 132 -8.41 -6.03 -0.87
CA GLN A 132 -8.51 -5.46 0.48
C GLN A 132 -7.44 -4.41 0.80
N ASP A 133 -6.34 -4.36 0.04
CA ASP A 133 -5.32 -3.34 0.27
C ASP A 133 -5.80 -1.98 -0.25
N LEU A 134 -5.97 -1.05 0.68
CA LEU A 134 -6.35 0.34 0.42
C LEU A 134 -5.13 1.23 0.15
N SER A 135 -3.92 0.68 0.21
CA SER A 135 -2.69 1.43 -0.08
C SER A 135 -2.62 1.88 -1.54
N GLY A 136 -2.17 3.10 -1.75
CA GLY A 136 -2.00 3.67 -3.08
C GLY A 136 -2.37 5.15 -3.15
N GLU A 137 -2.27 5.69 -4.36
CA GLU A 137 -2.64 7.07 -4.68
C GLU A 137 -4.12 7.14 -5.10
N TYR A 138 -4.86 8.05 -4.49
CA TYR A 138 -6.22 8.45 -4.83
C TYR A 138 -6.18 9.89 -5.34
N ALA A 139 -6.55 10.11 -6.59
CA ALA A 139 -6.47 11.40 -7.24
C ALA A 139 -7.83 12.09 -7.34
N SER A 140 -7.79 13.41 -7.41
CA SER A 140 -8.89 14.30 -7.75
C SER A 140 -8.43 15.30 -8.81
N ALA A 141 -9.33 16.19 -9.24
CA ALA A 141 -8.96 17.29 -10.15
C ALA A 141 -8.00 18.30 -9.50
N THR A 142 -8.03 18.41 -8.17
CA THR A 142 -7.33 19.46 -7.40
C THR A 142 -6.14 18.93 -6.62
N GLY A 143 -5.94 17.62 -6.53
CA GLY A 143 -4.85 17.04 -5.76
C GLY A 143 -4.88 15.52 -5.65
N ARG A 144 -4.25 15.00 -4.60
CA ARG A 144 -4.19 13.58 -4.30
C ARG A 144 -4.14 13.28 -2.80
N VAL A 145 -4.58 12.07 -2.46
CA VAL A 145 -4.33 11.40 -1.18
C VAL A 145 -3.51 10.15 -1.43
N VAL A 146 -2.43 9.96 -0.70
CA VAL A 146 -1.64 8.73 -0.73
C VAL A 146 -1.83 8.02 0.59
N LEU A 147 -2.24 6.75 0.54
CA LEU A 147 -2.34 5.87 1.70
C LEU A 147 -1.19 4.85 1.66
N LYS A 148 -0.46 4.74 2.76
CA LYS A 148 0.63 3.78 2.94
C LYS A 148 0.32 2.94 4.18
N LYS A 149 0.03 1.65 4.00
CA LYS A 149 -0.16 0.73 5.12
C LYS A 149 1.15 0.53 5.88
N SER A 150 1.08 0.52 7.22
CA SER A 150 2.26 0.27 8.05
C SER A 150 2.78 -1.15 7.82
N PRO A 151 4.10 -1.34 7.64
CA PRO A 151 4.70 -2.66 7.45
C PRO A 151 4.65 -3.50 8.72
N THR A 152 4.53 -2.87 9.89
CA THR A 152 4.54 -3.54 11.20
C THR A 152 3.15 -3.67 11.82
N ASN A 153 2.19 -2.85 11.43
CA ASN A 153 0.82 -2.91 11.94
C ASN A 153 -0.21 -2.73 10.82
N PRO A 154 -0.94 -3.79 10.42
CA PRO A 154 -1.88 -3.72 9.31
C PRO A 154 -3.12 -2.85 9.58
N ARG A 155 -3.36 -2.41 10.82
CA ARG A 155 -4.44 -1.47 11.17
C ARG A 155 -4.01 -0.01 11.12
N GLN A 156 -2.73 0.28 10.92
CA GLN A 156 -2.20 1.62 10.89
C GLN A 156 -1.80 2.02 9.48
N PHE A 157 -2.07 3.28 9.14
CA PHE A 157 -1.71 3.87 7.86
C PHE A 157 -0.99 5.19 8.08
N THR A 158 -0.06 5.48 7.21
CA THR A 158 0.35 6.85 6.93
C THR A 158 -0.51 7.36 5.79
N PHE A 159 -1.14 8.52 5.97
CA PHE A 159 -1.80 9.23 4.89
C PHE A 159 -1.06 10.53 4.57
N ILE A 160 -1.03 10.88 3.30
CA ILE A 160 -0.48 12.12 2.78
C ILE A 160 -1.55 12.78 1.91
N ILE A 161 -1.94 14.00 2.23
CA ILE A 161 -2.86 14.82 1.44
C ILE A 161 -2.05 15.92 0.76
N GLN A 162 -2.23 16.13 -0.54
CA GLN A 162 -1.56 17.19 -1.31
C GLN A 162 -2.53 17.77 -2.34
N ASN A 163 -2.99 18.99 -2.12
CA ASN A 163 -3.93 19.71 -2.98
C ASN A 163 -3.31 21.02 -3.47
N GLY A 164 -3.34 21.25 -4.78
CA GLY A 164 -2.75 22.41 -5.44
C GLY A 164 -1.33 22.19 -5.96
N PRO A 165 -0.71 23.24 -6.55
CA PRO A 165 0.62 23.19 -7.13
C PRO A 165 1.72 23.19 -6.06
N GLU A 166 2.89 22.65 -6.40
CA GLU A 166 4.04 22.49 -5.48
C GLU A 166 4.47 23.78 -4.77
N SER A 167 4.42 24.93 -5.45
CA SER A 167 4.78 26.24 -4.91
C SER A 167 3.79 26.82 -3.90
N GLY A 168 2.62 26.19 -3.71
CA GLY A 168 1.54 26.72 -2.89
C GLY A 168 0.42 25.73 -2.63
N ARG A 169 0.79 24.50 -2.22
CA ARG A 169 -0.18 23.42 -1.93
C ARG A 169 -0.59 23.37 -0.47
N ALA A 170 -1.88 23.08 -0.28
CA ALA A 170 -2.38 22.58 0.99
C ALA A 170 -1.96 21.12 1.13
N GLU A 171 -1.22 20.80 2.19
CA GLU A 171 -0.72 19.44 2.37
C GLU A 171 -0.58 19.09 3.84
N LEU A 172 -0.75 17.80 4.13
CA LEU A 172 -0.63 17.22 5.47
C LEU A 172 -0.17 15.77 5.35
N GLU A 173 0.81 15.39 6.16
CA GLU A 173 1.19 14.01 6.38
C GLU A 173 0.91 13.62 7.82
N ALA A 174 0.23 12.49 8.02
CA ALA A 174 0.05 11.91 9.34
C ALA A 174 0.39 10.43 9.28
N SER A 175 1.25 10.00 10.19
CA SER A 175 1.75 8.62 10.27
C SER A 175 1.12 7.85 11.43
N ASN A 176 1.09 6.52 11.30
CA ASN A 176 0.58 5.59 12.31
C ASN A 176 -0.89 5.86 12.73
N VAL A 177 -1.71 6.38 11.81
CA VAL A 177 -3.12 6.65 12.06
C VAL A 177 -3.89 5.35 12.01
N GLU A 178 -4.66 5.06 13.07
CA GLU A 178 -5.45 3.84 13.15
C GLU A 178 -6.66 3.90 12.19
N MET A 179 -6.79 2.88 11.36
CA MET A 179 -7.95 2.66 10.52
C MET A 179 -8.98 1.80 11.26
N ARG A 180 -10.18 2.33 11.41
CA ARG A 180 -11.33 1.63 11.97
C ARG A 180 -12.25 1.19 10.83
N GLU A 181 -12.66 -0.07 10.85
CA GLU A 181 -13.62 -0.61 9.89
C GLU A 181 -15.03 -0.61 10.50
N ALA A 182 -15.99 -0.02 9.81
CA ALA A 182 -17.40 -0.07 10.19
C ALA A 182 -18.26 -0.18 8.93
N GLY A 183 -19.10 -1.24 8.85
CA GLY A 183 -20.04 -1.42 7.74
C GLY A 183 -19.39 -1.54 6.35
N GLY A 184 -18.17 -2.08 6.26
CA GLY A 184 -17.42 -2.20 5.00
C GLY A 184 -16.75 -0.90 4.54
N GLN A 185 -16.72 0.13 5.40
CA GLN A 185 -16.03 1.39 5.15
C GLN A 185 -14.84 1.53 6.12
N GLY A 186 -13.70 1.96 5.60
CA GLY A 186 -12.54 2.34 6.42
C GLY A 186 -12.66 3.79 6.86
N ARG A 187 -12.39 4.09 8.13
CA ARG A 187 -12.32 5.46 8.65
C ARG A 187 -11.01 5.69 9.38
N MET A 188 -10.39 6.82 9.13
CA MET A 188 -9.21 7.29 9.84
C MET A 188 -9.47 8.72 10.30
N THR A 189 -9.11 9.02 11.55
CA THR A 189 -9.21 10.36 12.11
C THR A 189 -7.86 10.74 12.67
N TYR A 190 -7.33 11.87 12.22
CA TYR A 190 -6.16 12.51 12.78
C TYR A 190 -6.58 13.81 13.47
N SER A 191 -5.96 14.12 14.59
CA SER A 191 -6.22 15.38 15.31
C SER A 191 -4.95 15.87 15.98
N GLU A 192 -4.72 17.16 15.82
CA GLU A 192 -3.71 17.94 16.53
C GLU A 192 -4.31 19.30 16.92
N GLU A 193 -3.53 20.15 17.58
CA GLU A 193 -4.03 21.43 18.06
C GLU A 193 -4.55 22.33 16.93
N GLY A 194 -5.86 22.57 16.94
CA GLY A 194 -6.54 23.40 15.96
C GLY A 194 -6.83 22.72 14.63
N CYS A 195 -6.45 21.46 14.39
CA CYS A 195 -6.76 20.78 13.14
C CYS A 195 -7.19 19.32 13.35
N THR A 196 -8.34 18.95 12.80
CA THR A 196 -8.84 17.57 12.72
C THR A 196 -9.11 17.22 11.28
N VAL A 197 -8.60 16.07 10.84
CA VAL A 197 -8.83 15.53 9.49
C VAL A 197 -9.45 14.15 9.59
N ASP A 198 -10.58 13.98 8.94
CA ASP A 198 -11.34 12.73 8.88
C ASP A 198 -11.29 12.18 7.45
N LEU A 199 -10.79 10.96 7.28
CA LEU A 199 -10.76 10.23 6.02
C LEU A 199 -11.77 9.09 6.07
N ALA A 200 -12.68 9.07 5.10
CA ALA A 200 -13.60 7.96 4.87
C ALA A 200 -13.27 7.27 3.55
N ILE A 201 -13.10 5.96 3.59
CA ILE A 201 -12.72 5.13 2.46
C ILE A 201 -13.84 4.12 2.19
N ALA A 202 -14.40 4.20 0.99
CA ALA A 202 -15.43 3.27 0.53
C ALA A 202 -15.26 3.02 -0.97
N ASN A 203 -15.28 1.77 -1.40
CA ASN A 203 -15.20 1.39 -2.82
C ASN A 203 -14.02 2.04 -3.57
N ARG A 204 -12.83 2.07 -2.94
CA ARG A 204 -11.61 2.74 -3.45
C ARG A 204 -11.81 4.23 -3.80
N ARG A 205 -12.71 4.89 -3.08
CA ARG A 205 -12.86 6.34 -3.08
C ARG A 205 -12.53 6.84 -1.69
N VAL A 206 -11.82 7.96 -1.63
CA VAL A 206 -11.46 8.61 -0.38
C VAL A 206 -12.19 9.93 -0.32
N LYS A 207 -12.88 10.17 0.80
CA LYS A 207 -13.43 11.47 1.15
C LYS A 207 -12.65 12.00 2.34
N VAL A 208 -12.14 13.21 2.21
CA VAL A 208 -11.41 13.93 3.26
C VAL A 208 -12.29 15.08 3.73
N ALA A 209 -12.54 15.14 5.03
CA ALA A 209 -13.14 16.29 5.69
C ALA A 209 -12.13 16.90 6.66
N GLN A 210 -12.15 18.22 6.79
CA GLN A 210 -11.28 18.96 7.71
C GLN A 210 -12.09 19.81 8.68
N ARG A 211 -11.58 20.02 9.89
CA ARG A 211 -12.11 20.96 10.89
C ARG A 211 -10.94 21.73 11.52
N GLY A 212 -10.99 23.05 11.46
CA GLY A 212 -9.97 23.93 12.07
C GLY A 212 -8.64 24.10 11.31
N CYS A 213 -8.40 23.38 10.22
CA CYS A 213 -7.10 23.30 9.53
C CYS A 213 -6.72 24.52 8.66
N SER A 214 -7.09 25.75 9.04
CA SER A 214 -6.85 26.95 8.23
C SER A 214 -5.37 27.21 7.94
N GLU A 215 -4.48 26.80 8.84
CA GLU A 215 -3.03 26.99 8.70
C GLU A 215 -2.43 26.08 7.62
N TYR A 216 -3.04 24.93 7.36
CA TYR A 216 -2.61 24.01 6.30
C TYR A 216 -3.17 24.39 4.92
N ASN A 217 -4.21 25.22 4.87
CA ASN A 217 -4.83 25.67 3.63
C ASN A 217 -3.97 26.75 2.95
N VAL A 218 -3.93 26.74 1.63
CA VAL A 218 -3.16 27.72 0.84
C VAL A 218 -4.01 28.27 -0.29
N GLY A 219 -4.32 29.58 -0.24
CA GLY A 219 -5.18 30.24 -1.21
C GLY A 219 -6.56 29.57 -1.27
N ASN A 220 -6.91 29.04 -2.45
CA ASN A 220 -8.17 28.32 -2.67
C ASN A 220 -8.06 26.80 -2.43
N TYR A 221 -6.89 26.29 -2.05
CA TYR A 221 -6.67 24.87 -1.80
C TYR A 221 -6.81 24.58 -0.31
N THR A 222 -7.64 23.59 0.01
CA THR A 222 -7.88 23.07 1.36
C THR A 222 -7.41 21.62 1.45
N LEU A 223 -7.32 21.02 2.65
CA LEU A 223 -7.07 19.57 2.78
C LEU A 223 -8.32 18.74 2.44
N GLU A 224 -9.52 19.29 2.64
CA GLU A 224 -10.77 18.61 2.29
C GLU A 224 -10.93 18.37 0.78
N GLY A 225 -11.60 17.27 0.44
CA GLY A 225 -11.83 16.91 -0.95
C GLY A 225 -12.36 15.49 -1.14
N GLU A 226 -12.75 15.18 -2.38
CA GLU A 226 -13.18 13.84 -2.80
C GLU A 226 -12.23 13.30 -3.88
N TYR A 227 -11.69 12.10 -3.64
CA TYR A 227 -10.65 11.48 -4.45
C TYR A 227 -11.20 10.14 -4.95
N ASN A 228 -11.73 10.19 -6.17
CA ASN A 228 -12.51 9.09 -6.75
C ASN A 228 -11.70 8.22 -7.73
N ASP A 229 -10.48 8.63 -8.08
CA ASP A 229 -9.62 7.94 -9.04
C ASP A 229 -8.48 7.20 -8.31
N PHE A 230 -8.60 5.88 -8.16
CA PHE A 230 -7.55 5.07 -7.56
C PHE A 230 -6.49 4.65 -8.58
N ARG A 231 -5.24 5.02 -8.33
CA ARG A 231 -4.10 4.83 -9.24
C ARG A 231 -3.10 3.76 -8.79
N GLY A 232 -3.34 3.11 -7.64
CA GLY A 232 -2.44 2.09 -7.09
C GLY A 232 -1.18 2.64 -6.45
N ILE A 233 -0.25 1.74 -6.11
CA ILE A 233 1.05 2.09 -5.53
C ILE A 233 1.99 2.52 -6.66
N ARG A 234 2.10 3.84 -6.88
CA ARG A 234 3.08 4.40 -7.82
C ARG A 234 4.38 4.70 -7.09
N ARG A 235 5.49 4.15 -7.59
CA ARG A 235 6.84 4.64 -7.25
C ARG A 235 7.02 5.98 -7.94
N VAL A 236 6.81 7.07 -7.22
CA VAL A 236 7.07 8.42 -7.72
C VAL A 236 8.49 8.79 -7.31
N VAL A 237 9.35 9.08 -8.28
CA VAL A 237 10.61 9.77 -8.01
C VAL A 237 10.27 11.24 -7.83
N GLU A 238 10.68 11.82 -6.71
CA GLU A 238 10.45 13.24 -6.47
C GLU A 238 11.40 14.09 -7.30
N THR A 239 10.82 15.09 -7.95
CA THR A 239 11.54 16.09 -8.73
C THR A 239 11.32 17.44 -8.08
N PHE A 240 12.40 18.10 -7.70
CA PHE A 240 12.35 19.41 -7.04
C PHE A 240 12.61 20.49 -8.08
N ASN A 241 11.56 21.18 -8.52
CA ASN A 241 11.67 22.29 -9.47
C ASN A 241 11.27 23.59 -8.78
N MET A 242 12.24 24.29 -8.19
CA MET A 242 12.01 25.53 -7.45
C MET A 242 13.00 26.62 -7.87
N PRO A 243 12.60 27.91 -7.85
CA PRO A 243 13.52 29.00 -8.19
C PRO A 243 14.70 29.07 -7.21
N GLU A 244 15.89 29.31 -7.77
CA GLU A 244 17.10 29.53 -6.98
C GLU A 244 16.99 30.84 -6.19
N GLN A 245 17.32 30.81 -4.90
CA GLN A 245 17.32 31.98 -4.01
C GLN A 245 18.52 31.92 -3.08
N ALA A 246 19.21 33.04 -2.86
CA ALA A 246 20.43 33.08 -2.05
C ALA A 246 20.36 34.19 -0.98
N PHE A 247 20.76 33.85 0.25
CA PHE A 247 20.73 34.75 1.40
C PHE A 247 22.03 34.64 2.20
N THR A 248 22.51 35.75 2.76
CA THR A 248 23.77 35.81 3.51
C THR A 248 23.54 36.30 4.93
N TYR A 249 24.00 35.52 5.91
CA TYR A 249 23.86 35.76 7.33
C TYR A 249 25.22 36.01 7.98
N LYS A 250 25.25 36.92 8.95
CA LYS A 250 26.46 37.22 9.73
C LYS A 250 26.57 36.37 11.00
N TYR A 251 25.43 36.03 11.58
CA TYR A 251 25.27 35.20 12.76
C TYR A 251 24.21 34.14 12.46
N PHE A 252 24.26 33.04 13.19
CA PHE A 252 23.22 32.01 13.15
C PHE A 252 22.98 31.52 14.58
N LYS A 253 21.81 30.95 14.84
CA LYS A 253 21.52 30.30 16.12
C LYS A 253 21.89 28.82 15.99
N TRP A 254 22.78 28.36 16.86
CA TRP A 254 23.18 26.98 16.98
C TRP A 254 22.51 26.34 18.19
N CYS A 255 21.88 25.19 17.99
CA CYS A 255 21.19 24.47 19.04
C CYS A 255 21.70 23.03 19.11
N ASP A 256 22.59 22.74 20.06
CA ASP A 256 23.22 21.42 20.24
C ASP A 256 22.20 20.29 20.50
N SER A 257 21.11 20.60 21.21
CA SER A 257 20.12 19.61 21.65
C SER A 257 18.70 20.19 21.62
N GLY A 258 18.29 20.80 20.51
CA GLY A 258 16.93 21.33 20.31
C GLY A 258 16.75 22.82 20.69
N PHE A 259 15.53 23.34 20.53
CA PHE A 259 15.23 24.78 20.60
C PHE A 259 15.64 25.50 21.90
N ASP A 260 15.58 24.81 23.03
CA ASP A 260 15.89 25.42 24.33
C ASP A 260 17.40 25.64 24.54
N SER A 261 18.25 25.01 23.72
CA SER A 261 19.71 25.13 23.82
C SER A 261 20.31 26.10 22.80
N CYS A 262 19.49 26.87 22.07
CA CYS A 262 19.97 27.74 20.99
C CYS A 262 20.83 28.90 21.51
N LYS A 263 22.02 29.07 20.94
CA LYS A 263 22.92 30.21 21.20
C LYS A 263 23.23 30.93 19.90
N GLU A 264 23.37 32.24 19.95
CA GLU A 264 23.84 33.02 18.81
C GLU A 264 25.34 32.78 18.63
N GLU A 265 25.70 32.24 17.47
CA GLU A 265 27.06 31.87 17.11
C GLU A 265 27.47 32.62 15.83
N LYS A 266 28.78 32.80 15.67
CA LYS A 266 29.38 33.26 14.42
C LYS A 266 30.15 32.09 13.83
N ASP A 267 29.97 31.87 12.53
CA ASP A 267 30.73 30.83 11.83
C ASP A 267 32.23 31.18 11.87
N GLU A 268 33.07 30.19 12.17
CA GLU A 268 34.52 30.35 12.24
C GLU A 268 35.10 30.92 10.93
N ASN A 269 34.47 30.57 9.79
CA ASN A 269 34.84 31.00 8.44
C ASN A 269 34.14 32.30 7.99
N GLY A 270 33.37 32.97 8.86
CA GLY A 270 32.83 34.30 8.63
C GLY A 270 31.34 34.35 8.32
N LYS A 271 30.95 35.00 7.20
CA LYS A 271 29.54 35.10 6.80
C LYS A 271 29.12 33.82 6.09
N VAL A 272 27.92 33.33 6.41
CA VAL A 272 27.34 32.14 5.79
C VAL A 272 26.38 32.56 4.70
N THR A 273 26.54 32.03 3.49
CA THR A 273 25.59 32.19 2.38
C THR A 273 24.89 30.87 2.14
N ILE A 274 23.55 30.89 2.12
CA ILE A 274 22.71 29.73 1.81
C ILE A 274 22.03 29.98 0.49
N THR A 275 22.31 29.12 -0.49
CA THR A 275 21.64 29.09 -1.79
C THR A 275 20.63 27.94 -1.80
N TRP A 276 19.35 28.28 -1.80
CA TRP A 276 18.23 27.36 -1.94
C TRP A 276 17.98 27.01 -3.40
N SER A 277 17.68 25.74 -3.68
CA SER A 277 17.38 25.22 -5.02
C SER A 277 18.40 25.64 -6.09
N LYS A 278 19.69 25.43 -5.80
CA LYS A 278 20.79 25.72 -6.72
C LYS A 278 20.58 25.04 -8.08
N GLY A 279 20.65 25.82 -9.15
CA GLY A 279 20.38 25.39 -10.53
C GLY A 279 18.93 24.99 -10.78
N GLY A 280 18.00 25.33 -9.89
CA GLY A 280 16.57 25.03 -10.01
C GLY A 280 16.15 23.62 -9.56
N ASN A 281 17.09 22.79 -9.11
CA ASN A 281 16.90 21.35 -8.92
C ASN A 281 16.80 20.92 -7.44
N GLY A 282 16.46 21.84 -6.53
CA GLY A 282 16.32 21.56 -5.09
C GLY A 282 17.64 21.32 -4.32
N PHE A 283 18.80 21.47 -4.96
CA PHE A 283 20.08 21.45 -4.26
C PHE A 283 20.19 22.63 -3.29
N ILE A 284 20.78 22.40 -2.12
CA ILE A 284 21.03 23.46 -1.16
C ILE A 284 22.54 23.59 -1.02
N GLU A 285 23.06 24.80 -1.12
CA GLU A 285 24.47 25.09 -0.90
C GLU A 285 24.62 25.99 0.32
N ARG A 286 25.45 25.57 1.28
CA ARG A 286 25.89 26.38 2.42
C ARG A 286 27.36 26.72 2.20
N LYS A 287 27.68 28.00 2.07
CA LYS A 287 29.03 28.51 1.86
C LYS A 287 29.46 29.41 3.02
N ALA A 288 30.60 29.14 3.64
CA ALA A 288 31.21 29.98 4.66
C ALA A 288 32.71 30.11 4.35
N GLY A 289 33.17 31.32 4.02
CA GLY A 289 34.55 31.52 3.54
C GLY A 289 34.84 30.70 2.27
N GLU A 290 35.86 29.84 2.33
CA GLU A 290 36.22 28.88 1.27
C GLU A 290 35.47 27.54 1.38
N GLU A 291 34.83 27.27 2.52
CA GLU A 291 34.11 26.04 2.77
C GLU A 291 32.75 26.05 2.06
N VAL A 292 32.47 25.00 1.28
CA VAL A 292 31.23 24.84 0.54
C VAL A 292 30.66 23.44 0.81
N HIS A 293 29.51 23.40 1.46
CA HIS A 293 28.73 22.17 1.61
C HIS A 293 27.55 22.19 0.65
N THR A 294 27.45 21.15 -0.16
CA THR A 294 26.29 20.92 -1.02
C THR A 294 25.43 19.81 -0.45
N TYR A 295 24.12 20.03 -0.45
CA TYR A 295 23.11 19.11 0.03
C TYR A 295 22.23 18.71 -1.16
N ARG A 296 22.26 17.41 -1.48
CA ARG A 296 21.44 16.83 -2.55
C ARG A 296 20.04 16.54 -2.01
N PRO A 297 18.96 16.92 -2.71
CA PRO A 297 17.60 16.64 -2.27
C PRO A 297 17.23 15.18 -2.54
N PHE A 298 16.40 14.60 -1.66
CA PHE A 298 15.93 13.22 -1.77
C PHE A 298 14.43 13.07 -1.56
N GLU A 299 13.87 13.82 -0.60
CA GLU A 299 12.48 13.66 -0.18
C GLU A 299 11.91 15.00 0.29
N HIS A 300 10.74 15.36 -0.18
CA HIS A 300 9.90 16.47 0.25
C HIS A 300 9.33 16.07 1.60
N VAL A 301 9.54 16.94 2.58
CA VAL A 301 9.01 16.74 3.92
C VAL A 301 7.79 17.63 4.04
N ILE A 302 6.66 17.06 4.47
CA ILE A 302 5.46 17.85 4.76
C ILE A 302 5.60 18.40 6.19
N PRO A 303 5.74 19.73 6.38
CA PRO A 303 5.93 20.30 7.70
C PRO A 303 4.65 20.22 8.54
N HIS A 304 4.81 19.98 9.84
CA HIS A 304 3.72 20.10 10.81
C HIS A 304 3.58 21.54 11.29
N LYS A 305 2.43 21.88 11.90
CA LYS A 305 2.17 23.22 12.46
C LYS A 305 3.31 23.76 13.33
N ARG A 306 3.92 22.91 14.17
CA ARG A 306 5.04 23.28 15.04
C ARG A 306 6.28 23.78 14.27
N ASP A 307 6.40 23.41 13.01
CA ASP A 307 7.49 23.84 12.14
C ASP A 307 7.25 25.24 11.56
N TYR A 308 6.09 25.84 11.78
CA TYR A 308 5.75 27.12 11.17
C TYR A 308 6.45 28.23 11.93
N PHE A 309 6.89 29.26 11.20
CA PHE A 309 7.53 30.41 11.79
C PHE A 309 6.61 31.61 11.72
N LYS A 310 6.08 32.06 12.87
CA LYS A 310 5.14 33.19 12.95
C LYS A 310 3.96 33.05 11.96
N GLY A 311 3.47 31.83 11.78
CA GLY A 311 2.38 31.48 10.86
C GLY A 311 2.81 31.22 9.41
N GLU A 312 4.09 31.40 9.06
CA GLU A 312 4.61 31.00 7.76
C GLU A 312 4.94 29.51 7.72
N LYS A 313 4.32 28.80 6.75
CA LYS A 313 4.65 27.41 6.41
C LYS A 313 5.97 27.34 5.63
N PRO A 314 6.95 26.53 6.07
CA PRO A 314 8.20 26.36 5.33
C PRO A 314 8.04 25.45 4.12
N VAL A 315 8.97 25.56 3.17
CA VAL A 315 9.29 24.48 2.23
C VAL A 315 10.34 23.60 2.87
N ALA A 316 10.04 22.31 3.06
CA ALA A 316 10.93 21.39 3.74
C ALA A 316 11.43 20.27 2.82
N ILE A 317 12.76 20.08 2.79
CA ILE A 317 13.41 19.06 1.97
C ILE A 317 14.39 18.29 2.84
N LYS A 318 14.25 16.97 2.82
CA LYS A 318 15.25 16.05 3.33
C LYS A 318 16.33 15.87 2.27
N THR A 319 17.54 16.13 2.71
CA THR A 319 18.72 16.17 1.89
C THR A 319 19.83 15.30 2.47
N LYS A 320 20.80 14.98 1.64
CA LYS A 320 22.06 14.37 2.05
C LYS A 320 23.21 15.27 1.63
N ARG A 321 24.10 15.57 2.56
CA ARG A 321 25.32 16.33 2.28
C ARG A 321 26.23 15.49 1.37
N THR A 322 26.83 16.10 0.35
CA THR A 322 27.50 15.35 -0.74
C THR A 322 28.90 14.84 -0.40
N ASP A 323 29.54 15.44 0.61
CA ASP A 323 30.90 15.20 1.07
C ASP A 323 30.99 14.26 2.30
N ILE A 324 29.85 13.91 2.92
CA ILE A 324 29.79 12.96 4.04
C ILE A 324 28.85 11.79 3.75
N SER A 325 29.17 10.63 4.34
CA SER A 325 28.34 9.43 4.25
C SER A 325 27.57 9.23 5.55
N GLY A 326 26.30 8.81 5.45
CA GLY A 326 25.51 8.33 6.60
C GLY A 326 24.59 9.34 7.29
N GLU A 327 24.73 10.65 7.05
CA GLU A 327 23.90 11.66 7.70
C GLU A 327 22.89 12.32 6.76
N TRP A 328 21.71 12.60 7.30
CA TRP A 328 20.57 13.18 6.61
C TRP A 328 20.15 14.45 7.31
N TRP A 329 19.78 15.46 6.53
CA TRP A 329 19.43 16.79 7.04
C TRP A 329 18.08 17.20 6.47
N ILE A 330 17.19 17.69 7.33
CA ILE A 330 15.95 18.33 6.89
C ILE A 330 16.18 19.84 6.91
N TRP A 331 16.07 20.43 5.73
CA TRP A 331 16.12 21.87 5.55
C TRP A 331 14.72 22.43 5.45
N TYR A 332 14.45 23.47 6.22
CA TYR A 332 13.22 24.25 6.20
C TYR A 332 13.57 25.65 5.71
N PHE A 333 12.99 26.06 4.59
CA PHE A 333 13.11 27.40 4.04
C PHE A 333 11.81 28.17 4.22
N TYR A 334 11.88 29.38 4.77
CA TYR A 334 10.74 30.27 4.98
C TYR A 334 10.92 31.48 4.05
N PRO A 335 10.29 31.49 2.86
CA PRO A 335 10.56 32.48 1.83
C PRO A 335 10.29 33.93 2.23
N LYS A 336 9.23 34.20 3.01
CA LYS A 336 8.84 35.55 3.42
C LYS A 336 9.68 36.06 4.58
N ALA A 337 10.03 35.18 5.52
CA ALA A 337 10.90 35.51 6.63
C ALA A 337 12.39 35.54 6.25
N GLU A 338 12.75 35.15 5.02
CA GLU A 338 14.14 34.99 4.57
C GLU A 338 14.96 34.20 5.61
N ARG A 339 14.41 33.07 6.03
CA ARG A 339 14.94 32.26 7.13
C ARG A 339 15.21 30.85 6.67
N PHE A 340 16.27 30.25 7.21
CA PHE A 340 16.54 28.83 7.08
C PHE A 340 16.63 28.15 8.43
N ARG A 341 16.17 26.91 8.51
CA ARG A 341 16.39 26.03 9.64
C ARG A 341 16.85 24.68 9.12
N MET A 342 18.01 24.22 9.55
CA MET A 342 18.54 22.89 9.25
C MET A 342 18.45 22.03 10.51
N VAL A 343 17.95 20.80 10.37
CA VAL A 343 17.79 19.84 11.48
C VAL A 343 18.36 18.49 11.07
N ARG A 344 19.09 17.82 11.96
CA ARG A 344 19.55 16.45 11.72
C ARG A 344 18.35 15.47 11.69
N ALA A 345 18.21 14.72 10.61
CA ALA A 345 17.09 13.79 10.43
C ALA A 345 17.26 12.51 11.29
N GLY A 346 16.14 11.95 11.75
CA GLY A 346 16.12 10.69 12.52
C GLY A 346 16.29 10.86 14.04
N MET A 347 16.44 12.10 14.51
CA MET A 347 16.38 12.47 15.92
C MET A 347 15.06 13.19 16.21
N ARG A 348 14.58 13.14 17.46
CA ARG A 348 13.45 13.99 17.85
C ARG A 348 13.91 15.45 17.86
N GLU A 349 13.06 16.37 17.41
CA GLU A 349 13.40 17.80 17.30
C GLU A 349 13.85 18.45 18.61
N ASP A 350 13.34 17.97 19.75
CA ASP A 350 13.70 18.48 21.08
C ASP A 350 15.11 18.08 21.54
N ILE A 351 15.78 17.19 20.82
CA ILE A 351 17.17 16.78 21.08
C ILE A 351 18.03 16.83 19.81
N ALA A 352 17.45 17.23 18.68
CA ALA A 352 18.16 17.27 17.42
C ALA A 352 19.10 18.47 17.41
N GLN A 353 20.26 18.27 16.81
CA GLN A 353 21.15 19.36 16.46
C GLN A 353 20.50 20.22 15.37
N MET A 354 20.50 21.55 15.57
CA MET A 354 19.81 22.50 14.71
C MET A 354 20.65 23.75 14.44
N GLU A 355 20.60 24.22 13.19
CA GLU A 355 21.10 25.54 12.79
C GLU A 355 19.93 26.37 12.30
N ILE A 356 19.82 27.60 12.79
CA ILE A 356 18.79 28.53 12.37
C ILE A 356 19.47 29.81 11.88
N TYR A 357 19.19 30.18 10.65
CA TYR A 357 19.70 31.37 9.98
C TYR A 357 18.54 32.36 9.87
N GLU A 358 18.66 33.48 10.58
CA GLU A 358 17.65 34.54 10.72
C GLU A 358 18.31 35.92 10.63
#